data_AF-A0A2G2M6P7-F1
#
_entry.id   AF-A0A2G2M6P7-F1
#
_cell.length_a   1.000
_cell.length_b   1.000
_cell.length_c   1.000
_cell.angle_alpha   90.00
_cell.angle_beta   90.00
_cell.angle_gamma   90.00
#
_symmetry.space_group_name_H-M   'P 1'
#
loop_
_entity.id
_entity.type
_entity.pdbx_description
1 polymer ?
#
loop_
_entity_poly.entity_id
_entity_poly.type
_entity_poly.pdbx_seq_one_letter_code
_entity_poly.pdbx_strand_id
1 'polypeptide(L)'
;MKKNIVLLLTFFVMLFLFSGCVQRELALDNSGAGYTHDKTWGDEENIDISDLDDTNMTESETVITEDSLTEKMARIPFPASEYNRLARSGKGTVKGSIFVKDAYGERILGKGTRLYLNPLTSYSQQWYEESYLGGNKMKKADRRLFNYLRFTASNTEGEFAFYGVPTGSYYLIGTVKCGNECGYDTPKNIRIATRVNIRGNQVIQKNLSRSID
;
A
#
# COMPACT_ATOMS: atom_id res chain seq x y z
N MET A 1 -13.22 75.84 9.54
CA MET A 1 -11.90 76.44 9.89
C MET A 1 -10.84 75.35 9.73
N LYS A 2 -9.67 75.58 9.09
CA LYS A 2 -8.40 76.12 9.66
C LYS A 2 -8.00 75.39 10.97
N LYS A 3 -6.80 74.80 11.13
CA LYS A 3 -5.48 74.97 10.45
C LYS A 3 -4.62 73.68 10.46
N ASN A 4 -3.53 73.64 9.68
CA ASN A 4 -2.58 72.50 9.58
C ASN A 4 -1.19 72.81 10.17
N ILE A 5 -0.49 71.81 10.72
CA ILE A 5 0.98 71.69 10.96
C ILE A 5 1.30 70.16 10.95
N VAL A 6 2.21 69.50 10.19
CA VAL A 6 3.28 69.81 9.20
C VAL A 6 4.72 69.88 9.76
N LEU A 7 5.70 69.27 9.05
CA LEU A 7 7.12 68.92 9.40
C LEU A 7 7.23 67.74 10.41
N LEU A 8 8.21 66.83 10.36
CA LEU A 8 9.38 66.54 9.48
C LEU A 8 9.53 64.98 9.48
N LEU A 9 9.85 64.24 8.41
CA LEU A 9 11.13 64.20 7.71
C LEU A 9 11.00 63.56 6.30
N THR A 10 11.72 64.11 5.32
CA THR A 10 12.19 63.40 4.11
C THR A 10 13.52 62.70 4.46
N PHE A 11 14.21 61.87 3.65
CA PHE A 11 14.24 61.65 2.20
C PHE A 11 15.03 60.34 1.95
N PHE A 12 14.62 59.43 1.03
CA PHE A 12 15.54 58.78 0.06
C PHE A 12 14.84 57.83 -0.94
N VAL A 13 15.14 58.06 -2.24
CA VAL A 13 15.32 57.08 -3.33
C VAL A 13 14.21 56.05 -3.62
N MET A 14 13.48 56.30 -4.70
CA MET A 14 13.03 55.23 -5.61
C MET A 14 14.23 54.43 -6.13
N LEU A 15 14.14 53.10 -6.18
CA LEU A 15 14.92 52.34 -7.16
C LEU A 15 14.05 51.29 -7.86
N PHE A 16 14.03 51.46 -9.18
CA PHE A 16 13.20 50.84 -10.20
C PHE A 16 12.92 49.34 -10.08
N LEU A 17 11.68 48.98 -10.41
CA LEU A 17 11.32 47.65 -10.91
C LEU A 17 12.16 47.33 -12.17
N PHE A 18 13.09 46.39 -12.06
CA PHE A 18 13.67 45.72 -13.22
C PHE A 18 13.39 44.22 -13.15
N SER A 19 12.63 43.75 -14.13
CA SER A 19 12.29 42.34 -14.32
C SER A 19 13.54 41.55 -14.75
N GLY A 20 14.15 40.84 -13.81
CA GLY A 20 15.28 39.95 -14.07
C GLY A 20 14.87 38.71 -14.86
N CYS A 21 14.97 38.76 -16.19
CA CYS A 21 14.86 37.57 -17.04
C CYS A 21 16.08 36.66 -16.83
N VAL A 22 15.96 35.65 -15.95
CA VAL A 22 16.93 34.54 -15.88
C VAL A 22 16.73 33.67 -17.12
N GLN A 23 17.47 34.00 -18.17
CA GLN A 23 17.44 33.31 -19.44
C GLN A 23 18.24 32.00 -19.34
N ARG A 24 17.68 30.89 -19.86
CA ARG A 24 18.36 29.59 -19.86
C ARG A 24 19.60 29.64 -20.74
N GLU A 25 20.75 29.26 -20.19
CA GLU A 25 21.87 28.75 -20.98
C GLU A 25 21.79 27.23 -21.02
N LEU A 26 21.79 26.66 -22.24
CA LEU A 26 21.72 25.22 -22.47
C LEU A 26 23.11 24.69 -22.73
N ALA A 27 23.72 24.04 -21.73
CA ALA A 27 24.89 23.22 -21.92
C ALA A 27 24.50 21.95 -22.71
N LEU A 28 24.50 22.04 -24.04
CA LEU A 28 24.45 20.90 -24.94
C LEU A 28 25.86 20.34 -25.10
N ASP A 29 26.18 19.27 -24.37
CA ASP A 29 27.15 18.29 -24.83
C ASP A 29 26.40 17.07 -25.40
N ASN A 30 26.94 16.46 -26.45
CA ASN A 30 26.20 15.57 -27.34
C ASN A 30 26.99 14.30 -27.67
N SER A 31 26.87 13.28 -26.81
CA SER A 31 27.40 11.94 -27.09
C SER A 31 26.57 10.83 -26.44
N GLY A 32 26.23 9.80 -27.23
CA GLY A 32 25.71 8.51 -26.75
C GLY A 32 24.21 8.45 -26.43
N ALA A 33 23.47 7.58 -27.11
CA ALA A 33 22.10 7.23 -26.73
C ALA A 33 22.09 6.13 -25.65
N GLY A 34 21.26 6.31 -24.62
CA GLY A 34 21.09 5.30 -23.55
C GLY A 34 20.26 5.83 -22.39
N TYR A 35 18.93 5.77 -22.49
CA TYR A 35 18.03 6.19 -21.41
C TYR A 35 18.02 5.17 -20.26
N THR A 36 18.98 5.28 -19.34
CA THR A 36 18.94 4.59 -18.05
C THR A 36 17.95 5.28 -17.11
N HIS A 37 16.82 4.61 -16.84
CA HIS A 37 15.83 5.09 -15.88
C HIS A 37 16.25 4.74 -14.45
N ASP A 38 17.23 5.45 -13.89
CA ASP A 38 17.51 5.35 -12.45
C ASP A 38 16.29 5.84 -11.66
N LYS A 39 15.62 4.87 -11.03
CA LYS A 39 14.68 5.08 -9.94
C LYS A 39 15.01 4.11 -8.83
N THR A 40 16.13 4.38 -8.17
CA THR A 40 16.44 3.87 -6.84
C THR A 40 15.29 4.20 -5.87
N TRP A 41 14.37 3.23 -5.72
CA TRP A 41 13.38 3.14 -4.64
C TRP A 41 13.64 1.81 -3.94
N GLY A 42 13.75 1.85 -2.62
CA GLY A 42 14.42 0.79 -1.85
C GLY A 42 13.73 -0.56 -1.86
N ASP A 43 14.58 -1.59 -1.82
CA ASP A 43 14.42 -2.93 -1.25
C ASP A 43 13.06 -3.64 -1.42
N GLU A 44 13.09 -4.69 -2.24
CA GLU A 44 11.94 -5.52 -2.58
C GLU A 44 11.33 -6.23 -1.36
N GLU A 45 10.29 -5.63 -0.77
CA GLU A 45 9.53 -6.23 0.31
C GLU A 45 8.86 -7.54 -0.14
N ASN A 46 9.53 -8.65 0.21
CA ASN A 46 9.02 -10.01 0.09
C ASN A 46 7.76 -10.19 0.96
N ILE A 47 6.61 -9.79 0.44
CA ILE A 47 5.28 -10.14 0.93
C ILE A 47 4.77 -11.31 0.09
N ASP A 48 4.20 -12.35 0.73
CA ASP A 48 3.51 -13.40 -0.02
C ASP A 48 2.20 -12.87 -0.62
N ILE A 49 2.35 -12.29 -1.82
CA ILE A 49 1.31 -11.95 -2.77
C ILE A 49 1.45 -12.85 -4.01
N SER A 50 2.01 -14.07 -3.86
CA SER A 50 2.23 -15.02 -4.98
C SER A 50 0.94 -15.42 -5.69
N ASP A 51 -0.21 -15.19 -5.04
CA ASP A 51 -1.53 -15.43 -5.60
C ASP A 51 -2.11 -14.24 -6.39
N LEU A 52 -1.47 -13.05 -6.36
CA LEU A 52 -1.88 -11.86 -7.15
C LEU A 52 -0.77 -11.28 -8.05
N ASP A 53 0.48 -11.12 -7.61
CA ASP A 53 1.54 -10.31 -8.28
C ASP A 53 2.72 -11.18 -8.78
N ASP A 54 3.39 -10.79 -9.87
CA ASP A 54 4.50 -11.57 -10.52
C ASP A 54 5.90 -10.90 -10.34
N THR A 55 6.08 -10.06 -9.32
CA THR A 55 7.31 -9.26 -9.15
C THR A 55 8.47 -10.05 -8.54
N ASN A 56 8.94 -11.08 -9.24
CA ASN A 56 10.27 -11.69 -9.05
C ASN A 56 10.93 -11.94 -10.42
N MET A 57 11.20 -10.86 -11.16
CA MET A 57 11.80 -10.94 -12.51
C MET A 57 13.32 -11.15 -12.52
N THR A 58 13.89 -11.67 -11.42
CA THR A 58 15.33 -11.91 -11.26
C THR A 58 15.65 -13.30 -10.74
N GLU A 59 14.77 -14.28 -10.97
CA GLU A 59 15.14 -15.71 -10.87
C GLU A 59 16.10 -16.08 -11.99
N SER A 60 17.40 -15.89 -11.74
CA SER A 60 18.45 -16.57 -12.49
C SER A 60 18.22 -18.07 -12.39
N GLU A 61 18.28 -18.76 -13.53
CA GLU A 61 17.88 -20.16 -13.64
C GLU A 61 18.68 -21.09 -12.71
N THR A 62 18.13 -22.29 -12.46
CA THR A 62 18.72 -23.44 -11.72
C THR A 62 18.55 -23.51 -10.19
N VAL A 63 17.30 -23.39 -9.70
CA VAL A 63 16.87 -24.27 -8.59
C VAL A 63 15.56 -24.99 -8.95
N ILE A 64 15.61 -26.31 -9.05
CA ILE A 64 14.39 -27.15 -9.18
C ILE A 64 13.82 -27.32 -7.77
N THR A 65 12.95 -26.39 -7.35
CA THR A 65 12.22 -26.49 -6.08
C THR A 65 10.92 -27.27 -6.26
N GLU A 66 10.44 -27.90 -5.18
CA GLU A 66 9.37 -28.92 -5.20
C GLU A 66 7.94 -28.34 -5.33
N ASP A 67 7.77 -27.06 -5.65
CA ASP A 67 6.45 -26.40 -5.74
C ASP A 67 5.61 -26.86 -6.96
N SER A 68 6.22 -27.61 -7.89
CA SER A 68 5.62 -28.10 -9.14
C SER A 68 4.58 -29.21 -8.96
N LEU A 69 4.49 -29.86 -7.79
CA LEU A 69 3.58 -30.98 -7.54
C LEU A 69 2.40 -30.65 -6.60
N THR A 70 2.36 -29.48 -5.95
CA THR A 70 1.16 -29.06 -5.20
C THR A 70 0.09 -28.52 -6.15
N GLU A 71 -1.02 -29.24 -6.32
CA GLU A 71 -2.14 -28.79 -7.16
C GLU A 71 -2.79 -27.53 -6.56
N LYS A 72 -2.44 -26.36 -7.10
CA LYS A 72 -2.97 -25.07 -6.65
C LYS A 72 -4.47 -25.01 -6.95
N MET A 73 -5.29 -24.71 -5.94
CA MET A 73 -6.76 -24.76 -6.03
C MET A 73 -7.33 -23.78 -7.06
N ALA A 74 -8.28 -24.23 -7.88
CA ALA A 74 -8.94 -23.37 -8.86
C ALA A 74 -9.82 -22.29 -8.21
N ARG A 75 -9.74 -21.07 -8.73
CA ARG A 75 -10.70 -20.00 -8.39
C ARG A 75 -11.95 -20.11 -9.26
N ILE A 76 -13.08 -19.63 -8.73
CA ILE A 76 -14.28 -19.37 -9.55
C ILE A 76 -13.96 -18.33 -10.65
N PRO A 77 -14.72 -18.30 -11.77
CA PRO A 77 -14.59 -17.24 -12.77
C PRO A 77 -14.79 -15.85 -12.17
N PHE A 78 -14.02 -14.85 -12.61
CA PHE A 78 -14.10 -13.49 -12.07
C PHE A 78 -15.51 -12.87 -12.26
N PRO A 79 -16.24 -12.56 -11.17
CA PRO A 79 -17.64 -12.16 -11.20
C PRO A 79 -17.78 -10.67 -11.58
N ALA A 80 -17.52 -10.36 -12.85
CA ALA A 80 -17.47 -8.98 -13.35
C ALA A 80 -18.74 -8.17 -13.03
N SER A 81 -19.92 -8.81 -12.92
CA SER A 81 -21.16 -8.11 -12.56
C SER A 81 -21.18 -7.63 -11.10
N GLU A 82 -20.59 -8.36 -10.15
CA GLU A 82 -20.44 -7.92 -8.75
C GLU A 82 -19.49 -6.73 -8.68
N TYR A 83 -18.29 -6.89 -9.25
CA TYR A 83 -17.25 -5.88 -9.26
C TYR A 83 -17.71 -4.58 -9.95
N ASN A 84 -18.45 -4.66 -11.06
CA ASN A 84 -18.97 -3.47 -11.75
C ASN A 84 -20.02 -2.69 -10.95
N ARG A 85 -20.67 -3.28 -9.92
CA ARG A 85 -21.60 -2.59 -9.01
C ARG A 85 -20.90 -1.87 -7.84
N LEU A 86 -19.59 -2.06 -7.66
CA LEU A 86 -18.85 -1.45 -6.56
C LEU A 86 -18.63 0.06 -6.79
N ALA A 87 -18.94 0.85 -5.77
CA ALA A 87 -18.67 2.29 -5.77
C ALA A 87 -17.15 2.56 -5.89
N ARG A 88 -16.75 3.46 -6.80
CA ARG A 88 -15.34 3.76 -7.11
C ARG A 88 -14.73 4.84 -6.21
N SER A 89 -15.56 5.71 -5.65
CA SER A 89 -15.17 6.81 -4.77
C SER A 89 -15.93 6.76 -3.44
N GLY A 90 -15.40 7.43 -2.42
CA GLY A 90 -15.97 7.42 -1.09
C GLY A 90 -15.39 8.50 -0.19
N LYS A 91 -15.84 8.50 1.07
CA LYS A 91 -15.42 9.45 2.11
C LYS A 91 -15.04 8.77 3.42
N GLY A 92 -15.14 7.44 3.51
CA GLY A 92 -14.76 6.68 4.69
C GLY A 92 -13.24 6.63 4.87
N THR A 93 -12.81 6.33 6.10
CA THR A 93 -11.42 6.10 6.46
C THR A 93 -11.31 4.81 7.26
N VAL A 94 -10.29 3.99 7.00
CA VAL A 94 -9.94 2.83 7.85
C VAL A 94 -8.52 3.05 8.35
N LYS A 95 -8.30 3.01 9.66
CA LYS A 95 -6.97 3.17 10.26
C LYS A 95 -6.77 2.24 11.46
N GLY A 96 -5.52 1.96 11.79
CA GLY A 96 -5.15 1.11 12.91
C GLY A 96 -3.67 0.77 12.88
N SER A 97 -3.24 -0.17 13.71
CA SER A 97 -1.89 -0.77 13.61
C SER A 97 -1.96 -2.20 13.09
N ILE A 98 -0.99 -2.61 12.27
CA ILE A 98 -0.72 -4.01 11.93
C ILE A 98 0.39 -4.57 12.81
N PHE A 99 0.15 -5.72 13.44
CA PHE A 99 1.14 -6.40 14.28
C PHE A 99 0.78 -7.86 14.52
N VAL A 100 1.78 -8.69 14.76
CA VAL A 100 1.62 -10.03 15.33
C VAL A 100 1.85 -9.96 16.84
N LYS A 101 1.21 -10.86 17.59
CA LYS A 101 1.62 -11.18 18.96
C LYS A 101 2.45 -12.45 18.98
N ASP A 102 3.57 -12.45 19.72
CA ASP A 102 4.30 -13.67 20.03
C ASP A 102 3.54 -14.54 21.08
N ALA A 103 4.15 -15.66 21.46
CA ALA A 103 3.64 -16.56 22.49
C ALA A 103 3.60 -15.95 23.91
N TYR A 104 4.30 -14.83 24.15
CA TYR A 104 4.29 -14.07 25.41
C TYR A 104 3.29 -12.90 25.39
N GLY A 105 2.75 -12.57 24.21
CA GLY A 105 1.79 -11.50 23.98
C GLY A 105 2.38 -10.18 23.46
N GLU A 106 3.71 -10.13 23.27
CA GLU A 106 4.46 -8.95 22.81
C GLU A 106 4.24 -8.66 21.33
N ARG A 107 4.36 -7.39 20.94
CA ARG A 107 3.89 -6.89 19.63
C ARG A 107 5.00 -6.76 18.60
N ILE A 108 5.13 -7.73 17.70
CA ILE A 108 5.94 -7.57 16.48
C ILE A 108 5.16 -6.70 15.48
N LEU A 109 5.62 -5.46 15.31
CA LEU A 109 4.98 -4.47 14.45
C LEU A 109 5.24 -4.79 12.97
N GLY A 110 4.17 -4.77 12.15
CA GLY A 110 4.32 -4.78 10.69
C GLY A 110 4.75 -3.40 10.20
N LYS A 111 6.04 -3.09 10.27
CA LYS A 111 6.63 -1.81 9.82
C LYS A 111 6.80 -1.80 8.31
N GLY A 112 6.56 -0.68 7.65
CA GLY A 112 6.73 -0.49 6.19
C GLY A 112 5.71 -1.22 5.31
N THR A 113 5.32 -2.43 5.70
CA THR A 113 4.53 -3.37 4.91
C THR A 113 3.34 -2.75 4.16
N ARG A 114 3.23 -3.11 2.88
CA ARG A 114 2.05 -2.86 2.05
C ARG A 114 0.82 -3.59 2.61
N LEU A 115 -0.27 -2.85 2.81
CA LEU A 115 -1.60 -3.38 3.14
C LEU A 115 -2.58 -3.13 1.99
N TYR A 116 -3.67 -3.89 1.95
CA TYR A 116 -4.76 -3.65 1.02
C TYR A 116 -6.17 -3.91 1.56
N LEU A 117 -7.14 -3.20 0.97
CA LEU A 117 -8.56 -3.48 1.08
C LEU A 117 -9.03 -4.21 -0.18
N ASN A 118 -9.48 -5.45 -0.03
CA ASN A 118 -10.13 -6.24 -1.09
C ASN A 118 -11.66 -6.21 -0.89
N PRO A 119 -12.46 -5.67 -1.83
CA PRO A 119 -13.92 -5.62 -1.69
C PRO A 119 -14.53 -7.00 -1.52
N LEU A 120 -15.49 -7.13 -0.59
CA LEU A 120 -16.16 -8.40 -0.31
C LEU A 120 -17.14 -8.74 -1.45
N THR A 121 -16.80 -9.80 -2.18
CA THR A 121 -17.51 -10.38 -3.34
C THR A 121 -17.40 -11.90 -3.24
N SER A 122 -18.11 -12.67 -4.06
CA SER A 122 -17.94 -14.12 -4.12
C SER A 122 -16.47 -14.56 -4.36
N TYR A 123 -15.73 -13.78 -5.17
CA TYR A 123 -14.34 -14.05 -5.53
C TYR A 123 -13.36 -13.87 -4.36
N SER A 124 -13.49 -12.77 -3.62
CA SER A 124 -12.67 -12.51 -2.43
C SER A 124 -13.14 -13.31 -1.22
N GLN A 125 -14.40 -13.74 -1.19
CA GLN A 125 -14.92 -14.68 -0.21
C GLN A 125 -14.32 -16.08 -0.39
N GLN A 126 -14.29 -16.63 -1.61
CA GLN A 126 -13.62 -17.92 -1.87
C GLN A 126 -12.14 -17.87 -1.46
N TRP A 127 -11.43 -16.77 -1.75
CA TRP A 127 -10.05 -16.59 -1.29
C TRP A 127 -9.91 -16.60 0.24
N TYR A 128 -10.82 -15.92 0.95
CA TYR A 128 -10.78 -15.86 2.40
C TYR A 128 -11.09 -17.22 3.05
N GLU A 129 -12.07 -17.94 2.52
CA GLU A 129 -12.50 -19.23 3.05
C GLU A 129 -11.47 -20.32 2.72
N GLU A 130 -11.04 -20.45 1.46
CA GLU A 130 -10.15 -21.53 1.04
C GLU A 130 -8.66 -21.27 1.37
N SER A 131 -8.17 -20.05 1.19
CA SER A 131 -6.73 -19.74 1.28
C SER A 131 -6.32 -19.09 2.60
N TYR A 132 -7.17 -18.25 3.20
CA TYR A 132 -6.85 -17.61 4.48
C TYR A 132 -7.30 -18.44 5.69
N LEU A 133 -8.47 -19.08 5.64
CA LEU A 133 -8.92 -19.99 6.70
C LEU A 133 -8.51 -21.45 6.42
N GLY A 134 -8.74 -21.96 5.21
CA GLY A 134 -8.38 -23.34 4.82
C GLY A 134 -6.91 -23.59 4.51
N GLY A 135 -6.08 -22.54 4.42
CA GLY A 135 -4.64 -22.65 4.17
C GLY A 135 -4.23 -23.07 2.74
N ASN A 136 -5.18 -23.23 1.81
CA ASN A 136 -4.89 -23.72 0.46
C ASN A 136 -4.11 -22.69 -0.38
N LYS A 137 -3.08 -23.16 -1.11
CA LYS A 137 -2.49 -22.40 -2.23
C LYS A 137 -3.51 -22.35 -3.37
N MET A 138 -3.94 -21.15 -3.76
CA MET A 138 -4.84 -20.98 -4.92
C MET A 138 -4.05 -20.70 -6.21
N LYS A 139 -4.67 -20.96 -7.37
CA LYS A 139 -4.20 -20.43 -8.66
C LYS A 139 -4.21 -18.90 -8.63
N LYS A 140 -3.41 -18.28 -9.50
CA LYS A 140 -3.29 -16.82 -9.61
C LYS A 140 -4.65 -16.14 -9.83
N ALA A 141 -4.85 -14.97 -9.20
CA ALA A 141 -6.04 -14.15 -9.34
C ALA A 141 -6.14 -13.51 -10.74
N ASP A 142 -7.37 -13.23 -11.17
CA ASP A 142 -7.64 -12.50 -12.40
C ASP A 142 -7.12 -11.06 -12.28
N ARG A 143 -6.28 -10.64 -13.23
CA ARG A 143 -5.67 -9.30 -13.26
C ARG A 143 -6.68 -8.15 -13.11
N ARG A 144 -7.95 -8.35 -13.45
CA ARG A 144 -9.02 -7.36 -13.29
C ARG A 144 -9.23 -6.96 -11.82
N LEU A 145 -8.93 -7.84 -10.86
CA LEU A 145 -9.02 -7.60 -9.41
C LEU A 145 -8.27 -6.35 -8.96
N PHE A 146 -7.07 -6.09 -9.52
CA PHE A 146 -6.23 -4.95 -9.13
C PHE A 146 -6.93 -3.60 -9.32
N ASN A 147 -7.88 -3.47 -10.25
CA ASN A 147 -8.68 -2.26 -10.46
C ASN A 147 -9.72 -1.98 -9.35
N TYR A 148 -9.74 -2.81 -8.31
CA TYR A 148 -10.69 -2.76 -7.19
C TYR A 148 -9.99 -2.82 -5.83
N LEU A 149 -8.73 -3.25 -5.77
CA LEU A 149 -7.91 -3.20 -4.57
C LEU A 149 -7.55 -1.75 -4.24
N ARG A 150 -7.56 -1.40 -2.97
CA ARG A 150 -6.94 -0.16 -2.47
C ARG A 150 -5.70 -0.53 -1.69
N PHE A 151 -4.59 0.14 -1.93
CA PHE A 151 -3.33 -0.09 -1.24
C PHE A 151 -3.00 1.07 -0.30
N THR A 152 -2.24 0.76 0.75
CA THR A 152 -1.53 1.72 1.61
C THR A 152 -0.27 1.03 2.14
N ALA A 153 0.57 1.75 2.88
CA ALA A 153 1.69 1.19 3.64
C ALA A 153 1.53 1.55 5.12
N SER A 154 2.25 0.85 6.00
CA SER A 154 2.38 1.24 7.40
C SER A 154 3.63 2.10 7.65
N ASN A 155 3.62 2.90 8.73
CA ASN A 155 4.81 3.63 9.21
C ASN A 155 5.75 2.71 10.02
N THR A 156 6.79 3.31 10.60
CA THR A 156 7.78 2.65 11.47
C THR A 156 7.20 2.11 12.78
N GLU A 157 5.98 2.53 13.13
CA GLU A 157 5.21 2.14 14.32
C GLU A 157 4.14 1.08 13.96
N GLY A 158 4.08 0.66 12.69
CA GLY A 158 3.09 -0.29 12.17
C GLY A 158 1.68 0.30 12.01
N GLU A 159 1.50 1.61 12.15
CA GLU A 159 0.23 2.29 11.92
C GLU A 159 -0.02 2.53 10.42
N PHE A 160 -1.27 2.39 10.00
CA PHE A 160 -1.69 2.57 8.61
C PHE A 160 -3.01 3.35 8.51
N ALA A 161 -3.26 3.95 7.34
CA ALA A 161 -4.56 4.53 7.00
C ALA A 161 -4.92 4.34 5.52
N PHE A 162 -6.20 4.06 5.27
CA PHE A 162 -6.85 4.12 3.97
C PHE A 162 -7.85 5.27 3.97
N TYR A 163 -7.74 6.19 3.01
CA TYR A 163 -8.62 7.36 2.87
C TYR A 163 -9.54 7.24 1.65
N GLY A 164 -10.63 8.02 1.63
CA GLY A 164 -11.56 8.09 0.49
C GLY A 164 -12.28 6.76 0.19
N VAL A 165 -12.44 5.90 1.20
CA VAL A 165 -12.94 4.54 1.02
C VAL A 165 -14.46 4.56 0.76
N PRO A 166 -14.96 3.88 -0.28
CA PRO A 166 -16.40 3.76 -0.56
C PRO A 166 -17.16 3.00 0.52
N THR A 167 -18.45 3.31 0.65
CA THR A 167 -19.40 2.50 1.44
C THR A 167 -19.39 1.06 0.93
N GLY A 168 -19.23 0.09 1.84
CA GLY A 168 -19.15 -1.32 1.50
C GLY A 168 -18.54 -2.20 2.59
N SER A 169 -18.39 -3.48 2.29
CA SER A 169 -17.65 -4.46 3.08
C SER A 169 -16.35 -4.84 2.37
N TYR A 170 -15.27 -5.01 3.12
CA TYR A 170 -13.94 -5.33 2.59
C TYR A 170 -13.23 -6.33 3.52
N TYR A 171 -12.29 -7.09 2.95
CA TYR A 171 -11.20 -7.69 3.69
C TYR A 171 -10.05 -6.68 3.77
N LEU A 172 -9.68 -6.29 4.98
CA LEU A 172 -8.43 -5.60 5.30
C LEU A 172 -7.34 -6.66 5.46
N ILE A 173 -6.30 -6.59 4.64
CA ILE A 173 -5.27 -7.61 4.48
C ILE A 173 -3.88 -6.94 4.53
N GLY A 174 -2.91 -7.63 5.11
CA GLY A 174 -1.50 -7.23 5.18
C GLY A 174 -0.67 -8.37 5.75
N THR A 175 0.64 -8.20 5.82
CA THR A 175 1.58 -9.25 6.24
C THR A 175 2.57 -8.70 7.25
N VAL A 176 2.94 -9.50 8.26
CA VAL A 176 4.05 -9.20 9.15
C VAL A 176 5.16 -10.21 8.87
N LYS A 177 6.33 -9.72 8.45
CA LYS A 177 7.55 -10.53 8.39
C LYS A 177 8.07 -10.69 9.82
N CYS A 178 8.31 -11.93 10.24
CA CYS A 178 8.74 -12.23 11.61
C CYS A 178 9.70 -13.43 11.64
N GLY A 179 10.83 -13.32 12.32
CA GLY A 179 11.86 -14.37 12.47
C GLY A 179 11.97 -14.93 13.88
N ASN A 180 13.17 -14.83 14.45
CA ASN A 180 13.51 -15.37 15.78
C ASN A 180 12.60 -14.81 16.88
N GLU A 181 12.12 -13.57 16.72
CA GLU A 181 11.18 -12.87 17.60
C GLU A 181 9.73 -13.41 17.55
N CYS A 182 9.42 -14.30 16.59
CA CYS A 182 8.25 -15.19 16.60
C CYS A 182 8.63 -16.67 16.84
N GLY A 183 9.85 -16.96 17.30
CA GLY A 183 10.32 -18.33 17.49
C GLY A 183 10.53 -19.10 16.17
N TYR A 184 10.84 -18.43 15.07
CA TYR A 184 11.14 -19.08 13.78
C TYR A 184 12.62 -18.89 13.40
N ASP A 185 13.31 -20.00 13.12
CA ASP A 185 14.73 -20.01 12.71
C ASP A 185 15.00 -19.21 11.41
N THR A 186 13.96 -18.99 10.60
CA THR A 186 14.00 -18.18 9.38
C THR A 186 12.80 -17.22 9.35
N PRO A 187 12.96 -15.98 8.84
CA PRO A 187 11.86 -15.02 8.74
C PRO A 187 10.69 -15.53 7.89
N LYS A 188 9.50 -15.66 8.50
CA LYS A 188 8.25 -16.08 7.85
C LYS A 188 7.33 -14.89 7.60
N ASN A 189 6.54 -15.00 6.55
CA ASN A 189 5.51 -14.03 6.19
C ASN A 189 4.15 -14.41 6.81
N ILE A 190 3.80 -13.74 7.91
CA ILE A 190 2.53 -13.97 8.61
C ILE A 190 1.46 -13.09 7.96
N ARG A 191 0.74 -13.65 6.98
CA ARG A 191 -0.43 -13.01 6.34
C ARG A 191 -1.58 -12.91 7.34
N ILE A 192 -2.20 -11.72 7.44
CA ILE A 192 -3.33 -11.43 8.34
C ILE A 192 -4.47 -10.82 7.52
N ALA A 193 -5.69 -11.27 7.74
CA ALA A 193 -6.90 -10.73 7.11
C ALA A 193 -8.05 -10.57 8.12
N THR A 194 -8.85 -9.51 7.97
CA THR A 194 -10.03 -9.26 8.81
C THR A 194 -11.11 -8.52 8.03
N ARG A 195 -12.39 -8.77 8.33
CA ARG A 195 -13.51 -8.05 7.69
C ARG A 195 -13.70 -6.66 8.30
N VAL A 196 -13.98 -5.66 7.46
CA VAL A 196 -14.41 -4.30 7.83
C VAL A 196 -15.66 -3.89 7.04
N ASN A 197 -16.55 -3.11 7.65
CA ASN A 197 -17.70 -2.47 7.00
C ASN A 197 -17.60 -0.95 7.20
N ILE A 198 -17.91 -0.20 6.14
CA ILE A 198 -17.73 1.27 6.08
C ILE A 198 -19.01 1.87 5.53
N ARG A 199 -19.52 2.93 6.15
CA ARG A 199 -20.72 3.65 5.68
C ARG A 199 -20.45 5.16 5.60
N GLY A 200 -20.77 5.77 4.46
CA GLY A 200 -20.70 7.22 4.26
C GLY A 200 -19.27 7.77 4.42
N ASN A 201 -19.07 8.55 5.48
CA ASN A 201 -17.82 9.21 5.86
C ASN A 201 -17.24 8.70 7.20
N GLN A 202 -17.63 7.51 7.66
CA GLN A 202 -17.14 6.94 8.92
C GLN A 202 -15.61 6.77 8.94
N VAL A 203 -15.01 7.06 10.10
CA VAL A 203 -13.64 6.70 10.45
C VAL A 203 -13.67 5.43 11.28
N ILE A 204 -13.19 4.32 10.73
CA ILE A 204 -13.13 3.01 11.38
C ILE A 204 -11.74 2.82 11.98
N GLN A 205 -11.65 2.70 13.30
CA GLN A 205 -10.46 2.19 13.98
C GLN A 205 -10.51 0.66 13.97
N LYS A 206 -9.55 0.03 13.30
CA LYS A 206 -9.43 -1.44 13.21
C LYS A 206 -7.95 -1.83 13.14
N ASN A 207 -7.43 -2.40 14.22
CA ASN A 207 -6.11 -3.04 14.18
C ASN A 207 -6.20 -4.36 13.38
N LEU A 208 -5.10 -4.69 12.71
CA LEU A 208 -4.93 -5.92 11.95
C LEU A 208 -3.90 -6.80 12.68
N SER A 209 -4.37 -7.75 13.47
CA SER A 209 -3.49 -8.54 14.32
C SER A 209 -4.00 -9.95 14.56
N ARG A 210 -3.05 -10.87 14.76
CA ARG A 210 -3.25 -12.24 15.28
C ARG A 210 -2.15 -12.58 16.27
N SER A 211 -2.37 -13.59 17.09
CA SER A 211 -1.26 -14.30 17.75
C SER A 211 -0.62 -15.29 16.78
N ILE A 212 0.62 -15.67 17.08
CA ILE A 212 1.11 -17.03 16.83
C ILE A 212 0.72 -17.92 18.01
N ASP A 213 0.63 -19.22 17.73
CA ASP A 213 0.42 -20.30 18.70
C ASP A 213 1.65 -21.23 18.64
#